data_AF-A0A817QMB8-F1
#
_entry.id   AF-A0A817QMB8-F1
#
_cell.length_a   1.000
_cell.length_b   1.000
_cell.length_c   1.000
_cell.angle_alpha   90.00
_cell.angle_beta   90.00
_cell.angle_gamma   90.00
#
_symmetry.space_group_name_H-M   'P 1'
#
loop_
_entity.id
_entity.type
_entity.pdbx_description
1 polymer ?
#
loop_
_entity_poly.entity_id
_entity_poly.type
_entity_poly.pdbx_seq_one_letter_code
_entity_poly.pdbx_strand_id
1 'polypeptide(L)'
;MISDNPPAIENPSPLNSSTGSSSTSSQSNSIIESTPIYSSDDIRTIEEMFPGINRQIIIDLMDKHGGNKDMVVNYLLQNNIS
;
A
#
# COMPACT_ATOMS: atom_id res chain seq x y z
N MET A 1 -29.50 15.14 58.71
CA MET A 1 -29.12 13.83 58.14
C MET A 1 -29.55 13.86 56.68
N ILE A 2 -28.61 14.08 55.77
CA ILE A 2 -28.86 14.11 54.33
C ILE A 2 -28.06 12.91 53.80
N SER A 3 -28.76 11.90 53.31
CA SER A 3 -28.16 10.70 52.75
C SER A 3 -27.55 11.05 51.40
N ASP A 4 -26.24 11.32 51.38
CA ASP A 4 -25.45 11.51 50.18
C ASP A 4 -25.14 10.13 49.59
N ASN A 5 -25.95 9.70 48.62
CA ASN A 5 -25.71 8.49 47.85
C ASN A 5 -25.14 8.93 46.49
N PRO A 6 -23.86 8.64 46.16
CA PRO A 6 -23.28 9.10 44.91
C PRO A 6 -23.92 8.37 43.71
N PRO A 7 -24.05 9.03 42.55
CA PRO A 7 -24.53 8.36 41.34
C PRO A 7 -23.52 7.31 40.88
N ALA A 8 -23.98 6.07 40.74
CA ALA A 8 -23.20 5.02 40.09
C ALA A 8 -22.90 5.45 38.65
N ILE A 9 -21.63 5.68 38.35
CA ILE A 9 -21.15 5.87 36.97
C ILE A 9 -21.20 4.49 36.31
N GLU A 10 -22.32 4.18 35.68
CA GLU A 10 -22.50 2.99 34.84
C GLU A 10 -21.68 3.21 33.57
N ASN A 11 -20.59 2.46 33.46
CA ASN A 11 -19.71 2.45 32.29
C ASN A 11 -20.52 2.02 31.05
N PRO A 12 -20.51 2.78 29.95
CA PRO A 12 -21.34 2.50 28.78
C PRO A 12 -20.95 1.15 28.14
N SER A 13 -21.97 0.40 27.76
CA SER A 13 -21.88 -0.91 27.09
C SER A 13 -20.93 -0.89 25.89
N PRO A 14 -20.12 -1.94 25.65
CA PRO A 14 -19.34 -2.03 24.42
C PRO A 14 -20.27 -2.32 23.21
N LEU A 15 -20.11 -1.45 22.21
CA LEU A 15 -20.49 -1.54 20.80
C LEU A 15 -21.16 -2.85 20.33
N ASN A 16 -22.43 -2.77 19.96
CA ASN A 16 -23.06 -3.74 19.07
C ASN A 16 -23.35 -3.10 17.69
N SER A 17 -22.52 -3.43 16.70
CA SER A 17 -22.92 -3.27 15.30
C SER A 17 -22.50 -4.52 14.53
N SER A 18 -23.32 -5.57 14.66
CA SER A 18 -23.41 -6.62 13.67
C SER A 18 -24.09 -6.06 12.42
N THR A 19 -23.32 -5.50 11.51
CA THR A 19 -23.68 -5.44 10.09
C THR A 19 -22.88 -6.51 9.38
N GLY A 20 -23.44 -7.72 9.38
CA GLY A 20 -23.01 -8.79 8.49
C GLY A 20 -23.30 -8.37 7.06
N SER A 21 -22.28 -7.89 6.37
CA SER A 21 -22.31 -7.76 4.92
C SER A 21 -22.30 -9.16 4.31
N SER A 22 -23.48 -9.60 3.88
CA SER A 22 -23.61 -10.64 2.87
C SER A 22 -22.95 -10.12 1.59
N SER A 23 -21.75 -10.62 1.29
CA SER A 23 -21.13 -10.49 -0.03
C SER A 23 -20.71 -11.87 -0.49
N THR A 24 -21.62 -12.46 -1.25
CA THR A 24 -21.41 -13.25 -2.47
C THR A 24 -20.06 -13.93 -2.67
N SER A 25 -20.15 -15.25 -2.80
CA SER A 25 -19.45 -16.07 -3.80
C SER A 25 -18.46 -15.34 -4.70
N SER A 26 -17.20 -15.75 -4.66
CA SER A 26 -16.45 -16.10 -5.87
C SER A 26 -15.23 -16.91 -5.47
N GLN A 27 -15.24 -18.16 -5.90
CA GLN A 27 -14.07 -18.94 -6.18
C GLN A 27 -13.17 -18.10 -7.11
N SER A 28 -12.24 -17.35 -6.53
CA SER A 28 -11.21 -16.65 -7.30
C SER A 28 -9.89 -17.29 -6.95
N ASN A 29 -9.39 -18.06 -7.90
CA ASN A 29 -8.03 -18.56 -7.92
C ASN A 29 -7.08 -17.49 -7.38
N SER A 30 -6.16 -17.89 -6.51
CA SER A 30 -5.05 -17.05 -6.06
C SER A 30 -4.16 -16.78 -7.28
N ILE A 31 -4.62 -15.89 -8.17
CA ILE A 31 -3.76 -15.10 -9.03
C ILE A 31 -2.97 -14.32 -8.01
N ILE A 32 -1.68 -14.63 -7.92
CA ILE A 32 -0.73 -13.93 -7.08
C ILE A 32 -0.88 -12.47 -7.50
N GLU A 33 -1.66 -11.71 -6.73
CA GLU A 33 -1.79 -10.28 -6.88
C GLU A 33 -0.42 -9.78 -6.41
N SER A 34 0.50 -9.67 -7.38
CA SER A 34 1.82 -9.09 -7.18
C SER A 34 1.57 -7.65 -6.76
N THR A 35 1.32 -7.44 -5.46
CA THR A 35 1.28 -6.11 -4.88
C THR A 35 2.57 -5.44 -5.32
N PRO A 36 2.51 -4.33 -6.07
CA PRO A 36 3.70 -3.71 -6.59
C PRO A 36 4.61 -3.38 -5.40
N ILE A 37 5.78 -3.99 -5.41
CA ILE A 37 6.83 -3.84 -4.38
C ILE A 37 7.50 -2.46 -4.46
N TYR A 38 7.02 -1.61 -5.36
CA TYR A 38 7.46 -0.26 -5.63
C TYR A 38 6.25 0.69 -5.60
N SER A 39 6.46 1.89 -5.06
CA SER A 39 5.41 2.91 -5.03
C SER A 39 5.41 3.75 -6.30
N SER A 40 4.27 4.35 -6.63
CA SER A 40 4.15 5.33 -7.71
C SER A 40 5.14 6.49 -7.56
N ASP A 41 5.44 6.88 -6.32
CA ASP A 41 6.46 7.88 -5.98
C ASP A 41 7.88 7.43 -6.36
N ASP A 42 8.22 6.15 -6.21
CA ASP A 42 9.54 5.64 -6.61
C ASP A 42 9.70 5.66 -8.13
N ILE A 43 8.67 5.26 -8.87
CA ILE A 43 8.65 5.37 -10.34
C ILE A 43 8.83 6.83 -10.76
N ARG A 44 8.05 7.74 -10.15
CA ARG A 44 8.12 9.17 -10.44
C ARG A 44 9.51 9.75 -10.12
N THR A 45 10.11 9.35 -9.01
CA THR A 45 11.45 9.80 -8.62
C THR A 45 12.49 9.42 -9.67
N ILE A 46 12.40 8.20 -10.23
CA ILE A 46 13.28 7.76 -11.33
C ILE A 46 12.97 8.53 -12.61
N GLU A 47 11.69 8.75 -12.94
CA GLU A 47 11.27 9.50 -14.12
C GLU A 47 11.81 10.95 -14.08
N GLU A 48 11.83 11.58 -12.90
CA GLU A 48 12.40 12.91 -12.70
C GLU A 48 13.94 12.92 -12.82
N MET A 49 14.63 11.85 -12.39
CA MET A 49 16.10 11.73 -12.55
C MET A 49 16.51 11.40 -13.99
N PHE A 50 15.69 10.67 -14.73
CA PHE A 50 15.97 10.24 -16.10
C PHE A 50 14.82 10.65 -17.03
N PRO A 51 14.69 11.96 -17.36
CA PRO A 51 13.56 12.50 -18.13
C PRO A 51 13.47 12.06 -19.61
N GLY A 52 14.21 11.04 -20.03
CA GLY A 52 14.10 10.38 -21.33
C GLY A 52 13.64 8.93 -21.27
N ILE A 53 13.45 8.37 -20.06
CA ILE A 53 13.09 6.98 -19.87
C ILE A 53 11.58 6.84 -19.81
N ASN A 54 11.03 5.98 -20.66
CA ASN A 54 9.62 5.66 -20.61
C ASN A 54 9.27 5.03 -19.26
N ARG A 55 8.20 5.52 -18.65
CA ARG A 55 7.65 5.01 -17.39
C ARG A 55 7.49 3.48 -17.38
N GLN A 56 7.09 2.89 -18.50
CA GLN A 56 6.94 1.44 -18.62
C GLN A 56 8.27 0.68 -18.46
N ILE A 57 9.38 1.25 -18.91
CA ILE A 57 10.73 0.69 -18.73
C ILE A 57 11.11 0.74 -17.25
N ILE A 58 10.78 1.85 -16.56
CA ILE A 58 11.02 1.99 -15.12
C ILE A 58 10.26 0.90 -14.35
N ILE A 59 8.99 0.66 -14.71
CA ILE A 59 8.14 -0.38 -14.13
C ILE A 59 8.72 -1.78 -14.39
N ASP A 60 9.15 -2.08 -15.60
CA ASP A 60 9.76 -3.38 -15.96
C ASP A 60 11.08 -3.61 -15.22
N LEU A 61 11.91 -2.57 -15.08
CA LEU A 61 13.13 -2.63 -14.29
C LEU A 61 12.83 -2.80 -12.80
N MET A 62 11.85 -2.06 -12.28
CA MET A 62 11.38 -2.22 -10.91
C MET A 62 10.92 -3.65 -10.64
N ASP A 63 10.14 -4.25 -11.54
CA ASP A 63 9.67 -5.62 -11.38
C ASP A 63 10.85 -6.63 -11.42
N LYS A 64 11.76 -6.47 -12.38
CA LYS A 64 12.98 -7.30 -12.49
C LYS A 64 13.91 -7.19 -11.29
N HIS A 65 13.99 -6.02 -10.66
CA HIS A 65 14.83 -5.75 -9.51
C HIS A 65 14.08 -5.83 -8.17
N GLY A 66 12.86 -6.39 -8.15
CA GLY A 66 12.10 -6.62 -6.92
C GLY A 66 11.69 -5.33 -6.20
N GLY A 67 11.35 -4.28 -6.94
CA GLY A 67 10.97 -2.96 -6.42
C GLY A 67 12.14 -2.14 -5.87
N ASN A 68 13.39 -2.58 -6.07
CA ASN A 68 14.54 -1.86 -5.55
C ASN A 68 14.92 -0.67 -6.44
N LYS A 69 14.49 0.52 -6.04
CA LYS A 69 14.81 1.79 -6.69
C LYS A 69 16.30 2.00 -6.93
N ASP A 70 17.14 1.76 -5.92
CA ASP A 70 18.57 2.04 -6.00
C ASP A 70 19.25 1.17 -7.05
N MET A 71 18.82 -0.10 -7.17
CA MET A 71 19.29 -0.98 -8.24
C MET A 71 18.87 -0.47 -9.62
N VAL A 72 17.62 -0.03 -9.78
CA VAL A 72 17.14 0.53 -11.06
C VAL A 72 17.91 1.80 -11.42
N VAL A 73 18.09 2.72 -10.48
CA VAL A 73 18.85 3.96 -10.70
C VAL A 73 20.30 3.65 -11.07
N ASN A 74 20.95 2.75 -10.34
CA ASN A 74 22.32 2.33 -10.63
C ASN A 74 22.42 1.64 -12.00
N TYR A 75 21.41 0.86 -12.39
CA TYR A 75 21.34 0.24 -13.72
C TYR A 75 21.20 1.29 -14.83
N LEU A 76 20.34 2.29 -14.65
CA LEU A 76 20.13 3.39 -15.60
C LEU A 76 21.39 4.26 -15.75
N LEU A 77 22.10 4.53 -14.66
CA LEU A 77 23.40 5.23 -14.68
C LEU A 77 24.46 4.45 -15.45
N GLN A 78 24.57 3.14 -15.21
CA GLN A 78 25.57 2.30 -15.87
C GLN A 78 25.30 2.07 -17.35
N ASN A 79 24.03 1.90 -17.73
CA ASN A 79 23.67 1.62 -19.11
C ASN A 79 23.61 2.86 -20.00
N ASN A 80 23.83 4.05 -19.43
CA ASN A 80 24.03 5.32 -20.15
C ASN A 80 23.18 5.40 -21.42
N ILE A 81 21.88 5.11 -21.25
CA ILE A 81 20.90 5.04 -22.33
C ILE A 81 20.65 6.48 -22.78
N SER A 82 21.56 6.93 -23.64
CA SER A 82 21.65 8.25 -24.23
C SER A 82 21.07 8.27 -25.64
#